data_AF-A0A6P0SFE0-F1
#
_entry.id   AF-A0A6P0SFE0-F1
#
_cell.length_a   1.000
_cell.length_b   1.000
_cell.length_c   1.000
_cell.angle_alpha   90.00
_cell.angle_beta   90.00
_cell.angle_gamma   90.00
#
_symmetry.space_group_name_H-M   'P 1'
#
loop_
_entity.id
_entity.type
_entity.pdbx_description
1 polymer ?
#
loop_
_entity_poly.entity_id
_entity_poly.type
_entity_poly.pdbx_seq_one_letter_code
_entity_poly.pdbx_strand_id
1 'polypeptide(L)'
;MTTLNKLIDQIKTELSDEFSQRLRKILMNQDKEWLVEQIISLTLSRDKQLVCGIHPPTTQKLALALEDKERKHRARLERISKIQLDEDKLAQIIKRYKRLDREQLEAQGYLNNPPQKGTALITNTERSSKGNELLLEAKDVFYALLFGDKDTNVRFDRVERELLTLIVPEHKFHVIDFMVAVTQIGGEGTWKDPNNVSHDDREKNIILQTEYGEVESELISEGLLATVKIINNLEINEQVLYFRMIDVEQSSLVA
;
A
#
# COMPACT_ATOMS: atom_id res chain seq x y z
N MET A 1 -16.79 -10.14 55.18
CA MET A 1 -15.93 -11.19 54.60
C MET A 1 -15.32 -10.65 53.32
N THR A 2 -13.99 -10.61 53.24
CA THR A 2 -13.25 -10.18 52.05
C THR A 2 -13.34 -11.28 51.00
N THR A 3 -14.00 -11.03 49.87
CA THR A 3 -14.06 -11.99 48.78
C THR A 3 -12.69 -12.07 48.09
N LEU A 4 -12.29 -13.25 47.61
CA LEU A 4 -11.03 -13.47 46.89
C LEU A 4 -10.82 -12.43 45.77
N ASN A 5 -11.90 -12.03 45.09
CA ASN A 5 -11.87 -11.00 44.06
C ASN A 5 -11.42 -9.63 44.58
N LYS A 6 -11.84 -9.21 45.77
CA LYS A 6 -11.36 -7.95 46.38
C LYS A 6 -9.87 -7.99 46.70
N LEU A 7 -9.35 -9.16 47.08
CA LEU A 7 -7.94 -9.37 47.38
C LEU A 7 -7.10 -9.37 46.09
N ILE A 8 -7.61 -10.00 45.03
CA ILE A 8 -6.99 -9.98 43.69
C ILE A 8 -6.96 -8.56 43.12
N ASP A 9 -8.06 -7.81 43.23
CA ASP A 9 -8.14 -6.45 42.70
C ASP A 9 -7.21 -5.50 43.47
N GLN A 10 -7.13 -5.64 44.79
CA GLN A 10 -6.21 -4.86 45.62
C GLN A 10 -4.74 -5.15 45.27
N ILE A 11 -4.36 -6.42 45.10
CA ILE A 11 -3.00 -6.80 44.67
C ILE A 11 -2.69 -6.26 43.28
N LYS A 12 -3.66 -6.29 42.35
CA LYS A 12 -3.47 -5.70 41.01
C LYS A 12 -3.23 -4.20 41.07
N THR A 13 -3.99 -3.47 41.89
CA THR A 13 -3.81 -2.03 42.07
C THR A 13 -2.45 -1.72 42.69
N GLU A 14 -2.07 -2.42 43.75
CA GLU A 14 -0.77 -2.23 44.42
C GLU A 14 0.41 -2.51 43.46
N LEU A 15 0.34 -3.58 42.66
CA LEU A 15 1.35 -3.89 41.65
C LEU A 15 1.40 -2.87 40.51
N SER A 16 0.24 -2.34 40.09
CA SER A 16 0.16 -1.29 39.06
C SER A 16 0.81 0.01 39.52
N ASP A 17 0.57 0.39 40.78
CA ASP A 17 1.16 1.58 41.37
C ASP A 17 2.66 1.42 41.58
N GLU A 18 3.11 0.27 42.09
CA GLU A 18 4.54 -0.03 42.25
C GLU A 18 5.26 -0.05 40.89
N PHE A 19 4.65 -0.67 39.88
CA PHE A 19 5.17 -0.70 38.52
C PHE A 19 5.32 0.72 37.96
N SER A 20 4.27 1.54 38.07
CA SER A 20 4.27 2.92 37.56
C SER A 20 5.33 3.78 38.24
N GLN A 21 5.51 3.64 39.55
CA GLN A 21 6.53 4.37 40.30
C GLN A 21 7.95 3.94 39.92
N ARG A 22 8.20 2.62 39.82
CA ARG A 22 9.50 2.10 39.38
C ARG A 22 9.84 2.53 37.96
N LEU A 23 8.87 2.42 37.04
CA LEU A 23 9.01 2.85 35.67
C LEU A 23 9.34 4.35 35.61
N ARG A 24 8.57 5.20 36.30
CA ARG A 24 8.82 6.64 36.35
C ARG A 24 10.22 6.97 36.86
N LYS A 25 10.67 6.31 37.94
CA LYS A 25 12.01 6.53 38.50
C LYS A 25 13.13 6.16 37.51
N ILE A 26 12.95 5.06 36.76
CA ILE A 26 13.92 4.63 35.75
C ILE A 26 13.92 5.61 34.57
N LEU A 27 12.75 6.00 34.08
CA LEU A 27 12.61 6.92 32.94
C LEU A 27 13.16 8.31 33.25
N MET A 28 13.00 8.80 34.49
CA MET A 28 13.58 10.10 34.90
C MET A 28 15.11 10.16 34.82
N ASN A 29 15.79 9.01 34.83
CA ASN A 29 17.25 8.92 34.72
C ASN A 29 17.73 8.63 33.29
N GLN A 30 16.82 8.55 32.30
CA GLN A 30 17.18 8.36 30.90
C GLN A 30 17.38 9.68 30.18
N ASP A 31 18.11 9.63 29.07
CA ASP A 31 18.28 10.76 28.18
C ASP A 31 16.94 11.18 27.54
N LYS A 32 16.69 12.49 27.45
CA LYS A 32 15.41 13.03 26.97
C LYS A 32 15.19 12.77 25.49
N GLU A 33 16.24 12.82 24.69
CA GLU A 33 16.17 12.57 23.25
C GLU A 33 15.90 11.08 23.00
N TRP A 34 16.55 10.21 23.78
CA TRP A 34 16.23 8.78 23.79
C TRP A 34 14.76 8.49 24.17
N LEU A 35 14.20 9.17 25.18
CA LEU A 35 12.79 8.99 25.58
C LEU A 35 11.80 9.42 24.49
N VAL A 36 12.07 10.54 23.83
CA VAL A 36 11.25 11.02 22.70
C VAL A 36 11.25 9.98 21.58
N GLU A 37 12.40 9.43 21.25
CA GLU A 37 12.54 8.37 20.24
C GLU A 37 11.82 7.07 20.63
N GLN A 38 11.88 6.66 21.90
CA GLN A 38 11.14 5.47 22.34
C GLN A 38 9.62 5.68 22.29
N ILE A 39 9.12 6.88 22.61
CA ILE A 39 7.70 7.21 22.50
C ILE A 39 7.26 7.21 21.03
N ILE A 40 8.04 7.82 20.14
CA ILE A 40 7.79 7.78 18.69
C ILE A 40 7.77 6.32 18.20
N SER A 41 8.76 5.52 18.59
CA SER A 41 8.86 4.10 18.22
C SER A 41 7.66 3.28 18.71
N LEU A 42 7.26 3.40 19.97
CA LEU A 42 6.12 2.67 20.54
C LEU A 42 4.78 3.11 19.94
N THR A 43 4.66 4.39 19.61
CA THR A 43 3.44 4.95 19.00
C THR A 43 3.30 4.48 17.56
N LEU A 44 4.39 4.47 16.79
CA LEU A 44 4.42 3.96 15.41
C LEU A 44 4.46 2.42 15.32
N SER A 45 4.86 1.72 16.39
CA SER A 45 4.84 0.26 16.48
C SER A 45 3.48 -0.30 16.86
N ARG A 46 2.56 0.53 17.39
CA ARG A 46 1.16 0.13 17.59
C ARG A 46 0.48 -0.21 16.26
N ASP A 47 0.87 0.47 15.18
CA ASP A 47 0.42 0.16 13.82
C ASP A 47 1.04 -1.12 13.24
N LYS A 48 2.03 -1.73 13.92
CA LYS A 48 2.73 -2.95 13.49
C LYS A 48 2.53 -4.17 14.40
N GLN A 49 1.73 -4.04 15.46
CA GLN A 49 1.55 -5.11 16.46
C GLN A 49 0.62 -6.26 16.04
N LEU A 50 0.48 -6.52 14.74
CA LEU A 50 -0.14 -7.74 14.21
C LEU A 50 0.84 -8.84 13.78
N VAL A 51 2.16 -8.69 13.99
CA VAL A 51 3.13 -9.75 13.67
C VAL A 51 4.00 -10.10 14.87
N CYS A 52 3.80 -11.32 15.38
CA CYS A 52 4.62 -11.96 16.40
C CYS A 52 6.12 -11.92 16.08
N GLY A 53 6.95 -11.62 17.08
CA GLY A 53 8.28 -12.20 17.22
C GLY A 53 9.44 -11.58 16.42
N ILE A 54 9.34 -10.34 15.94
CA ILE A 54 10.48 -9.67 15.29
C ILE A 54 11.14 -8.72 16.30
N HIS A 55 12.37 -9.04 16.72
CA HIS A 55 13.23 -8.11 17.45
C HIS A 55 13.27 -6.76 16.69
N PRO A 56 13.06 -5.61 17.38
CA PRO A 56 13.15 -4.33 16.71
C PRO A 56 14.52 -4.22 16.03
N PRO A 57 14.59 -3.84 14.74
CA PRO A 57 15.86 -3.66 14.06
C PRO A 57 16.71 -2.66 14.85
N THR A 58 17.97 -3.00 15.10
CA THR A 58 18.97 -2.08 15.67
C THR A 58 18.90 -0.74 14.93
N THR A 59 19.11 0.39 15.61
CA THR A 59 18.98 1.76 15.06
C THR A 59 19.62 1.93 13.67
N GLN A 60 20.76 1.27 13.46
CA GLN A 60 21.47 1.25 12.18
C GLN A 60 20.73 0.52 11.05
N LYS A 61 20.08 -0.62 11.33
CA LYS A 61 19.26 -1.35 10.34
C LYS A 61 18.01 -0.57 9.95
N LEU A 62 17.43 0.17 10.90
CA LEU A 62 16.29 1.04 10.62
C LEU A 62 16.70 2.22 9.74
N ALA A 63 17.81 2.90 10.07
CA ALA A 63 18.36 3.99 9.26
C ALA A 63 18.64 3.55 7.82
N LEU A 64 19.33 2.42 7.63
CA LEU A 64 19.60 1.86 6.29
C LEU A 64 18.32 1.53 5.51
N ALA A 65 17.28 1.03 6.18
CA ALA A 65 16.00 0.74 5.54
C ALA A 65 15.25 2.02 5.12
N LEU A 66 15.35 3.09 5.91
CA LEU A 66 14.77 4.40 5.57
C LEU A 66 15.52 5.03 4.39
N GLU A 67 16.85 5.02 4.42
CA GLU A 67 17.69 5.50 3.32
C GLU A 67 17.39 4.76 2.00
N ASP A 68 17.21 3.44 2.05
CA ASP A 68 16.85 2.65 0.88
C ASP A 68 15.46 3.02 0.33
N LYS A 69 14.49 3.24 1.23
CA LYS A 69 13.14 3.71 0.84
C LYS A 69 13.18 5.09 0.19
N GLU A 70 13.88 6.04 0.80
CA GLU A 70 14.03 7.39 0.25
C GLU A 70 14.77 7.38 -1.09
N ARG A 71 15.80 6.53 -1.23
CA ARG A 71 16.50 6.33 -2.51
C ARG A 71 15.57 5.79 -3.59
N LYS A 72 14.78 4.76 -3.28
CA LYS A 72 13.79 4.19 -4.22
C LYS A 72 12.71 5.20 -4.59
N HIS A 73 12.25 6.00 -3.62
CA HIS A 73 11.27 7.05 -3.83
C HIS A 73 11.81 8.15 -4.76
N ARG A 74 13.01 8.68 -4.50
CA ARG A 74 13.67 9.65 -5.39
C ARG A 74 13.84 9.10 -6.81
N ALA A 75 14.33 7.86 -6.93
CA ALA A 75 14.49 7.22 -8.23
C ALA A 75 13.15 7.08 -8.98
N ARG A 76 12.02 6.89 -8.28
CA ARG A 76 10.68 6.92 -8.88
C ARG A 76 10.32 8.32 -9.37
N LEU A 77 10.50 9.35 -8.55
CA LEU A 77 10.18 10.73 -8.94
C LEU A 77 10.98 11.16 -10.18
N GLU A 78 12.25 10.76 -10.27
CA GLU A 78 13.09 10.99 -11.45
C GLU A 78 12.62 10.27 -12.71
N ARG A 79 12.02 9.08 -12.59
CA ARG A 79 11.42 8.38 -13.73
C ARG A 79 10.12 9.04 -14.14
N ILE A 80 9.26 9.37 -13.17
CA ILE A 80 7.99 10.07 -13.41
C ILE A 80 8.22 11.41 -14.10
N SER A 81 9.21 12.19 -13.68
CA SER A 81 9.50 13.50 -14.28
C SER A 81 9.92 13.42 -15.75
N LYS A 82 10.44 12.27 -16.21
CA LYS A 82 10.77 12.01 -17.60
C LYS A 82 9.56 11.59 -18.43
N ILE A 83 8.48 11.11 -17.81
CA ILE A 83 7.23 10.77 -18.50
C ILE A 83 6.58 12.05 -19.05
N GLN A 84 6.68 13.16 -18.31
CA GLN A 84 6.05 14.45 -18.62
C GLN A 84 4.55 14.27 -18.87
N LEU A 85 3.85 13.83 -17.82
CA LEU A 85 2.49 13.35 -17.94
C LEU A 85 1.51 14.53 -17.99
N ASP A 86 0.73 14.59 -19.06
CA ASP A 86 -0.44 15.45 -19.26
C ASP A 86 -1.62 14.61 -19.79
N GLU A 87 -2.77 15.24 -20.06
CA GLU A 87 -3.96 14.53 -20.54
C GLU A 87 -3.73 13.81 -21.87
N ASP A 88 -3.06 14.45 -22.84
CA ASP A 88 -2.77 13.84 -24.15
C ASP A 88 -1.87 12.61 -24.01
N LYS A 89 -0.83 12.72 -23.18
CA LYS A 89 0.11 11.62 -22.91
C LYS A 89 -0.60 10.47 -22.18
N LEU A 90 -1.44 10.80 -21.20
CA LEU A 90 -2.22 9.83 -20.46
C LEU A 90 -3.19 9.07 -21.38
N ALA A 91 -3.92 9.78 -22.24
CA ALA A 91 -4.82 9.17 -23.22
C ALA A 91 -4.09 8.19 -24.16
N GLN A 92 -2.87 8.51 -24.58
CA GLN A 92 -2.03 7.59 -25.37
C GLN A 92 -1.62 6.34 -24.57
N ILE A 93 -1.20 6.52 -23.31
CA ILE A 93 -0.83 5.41 -22.41
C ILE A 93 -2.03 4.48 -22.20
N ILE A 94 -3.20 5.04 -21.87
CA ILE A 94 -4.45 4.30 -21.68
C ILE A 94 -4.79 3.50 -22.94
N LYS A 95 -4.75 4.13 -24.12
CA LYS A 95 -5.03 3.47 -25.39
C LYS A 95 -4.09 2.30 -25.65
N ARG A 96 -2.81 2.41 -25.27
CA ARG A 96 -1.84 1.32 -25.36
C ARG A 96 -2.15 0.21 -24.35
N TYR A 97 -2.40 0.54 -23.09
CA TYR A 97 -2.68 -0.44 -22.03
C TYR A 97 -3.98 -1.22 -22.28
N LYS A 98 -5.02 -0.57 -22.83
CA LYS A 98 -6.28 -1.24 -23.22
C LYS A 98 -6.09 -2.37 -24.25
N ARG A 99 -4.98 -2.38 -24.99
CA ARG A 99 -4.66 -3.44 -25.98
C ARG A 99 -3.86 -4.59 -25.39
N LEU A 100 -3.47 -4.51 -24.12
CA LEU A 100 -2.59 -5.47 -23.45
C LEU A 100 -3.37 -6.22 -22.37
N ASP A 101 -4.22 -7.14 -22.81
CA ASP A 101 -4.76 -8.17 -21.93
C ASP A 101 -3.75 -9.29 -21.68
N ARG A 102 -4.14 -10.30 -20.89
CA ARG A 102 -3.25 -11.40 -20.52
C ARG A 102 -2.75 -12.19 -21.75
N GLU A 103 -3.63 -12.50 -22.68
CA GLU A 103 -3.30 -13.25 -23.90
C GLU A 103 -2.31 -12.47 -24.76
N GLN A 104 -2.51 -11.16 -24.91
CA GLN A 104 -1.60 -10.28 -25.63
C GLN A 104 -0.24 -10.14 -24.94
N LEU A 105 -0.21 -10.08 -23.61
CA LEU A 105 1.05 -10.03 -22.86
C LEU A 105 1.88 -11.31 -23.04
N GLU A 106 1.22 -12.48 -23.10
CA GLU A 106 1.87 -13.76 -23.39
C GLU A 106 2.29 -13.86 -24.87
N ALA A 107 1.38 -13.58 -25.81
CA ALA A 107 1.64 -13.67 -27.25
C ALA A 107 2.75 -12.71 -27.71
N GLN A 108 2.82 -11.52 -27.10
CA GLN A 108 3.87 -10.55 -27.38
C GLN A 108 5.13 -10.81 -26.56
N GLY A 109 5.19 -11.81 -25.67
CA GLY A 109 6.39 -12.20 -24.92
C GLY A 109 6.78 -11.26 -23.78
N TYR A 110 5.82 -10.55 -23.17
CA TYR A 110 6.01 -9.86 -21.89
C TYR A 110 6.06 -10.85 -20.72
N LEU A 111 5.31 -11.94 -20.83
CA LEU A 111 5.21 -13.02 -19.84
C LEU A 111 5.83 -14.32 -20.39
N ASN A 112 6.49 -15.05 -19.50
CA ASN A 112 7.16 -16.32 -19.78
C ASN A 112 6.54 -17.41 -18.89
N ASN A 113 5.59 -18.17 -19.44
CA ASN A 113 4.88 -19.23 -18.73
C ASN A 113 4.38 -18.81 -17.32
N PRO A 114 3.56 -17.75 -17.24
CA PRO A 114 3.12 -17.23 -15.95
C PRO A 114 2.14 -18.18 -15.24
N PRO A 115 2.06 -18.14 -13.89
CA PRO A 115 1.10 -18.94 -13.15
C PRO A 115 -0.34 -18.62 -13.54
N GLN A 116 -1.23 -19.58 -13.31
CA GLN A 116 -2.67 -19.41 -13.53
C GLN A 116 -3.20 -18.21 -12.73
N LYS A 117 -4.11 -17.44 -13.31
CA LYS A 117 -4.79 -16.33 -12.62
C LYS A 117 -5.49 -16.82 -11.34
N GLY A 118 -5.40 -16.01 -10.28
CA GLY A 118 -5.93 -16.32 -8.95
C GLY A 118 -4.98 -17.12 -8.05
N THR A 119 -3.77 -17.46 -8.53
CA THR A 119 -2.84 -18.31 -7.77
C THR A 119 -1.64 -17.50 -7.25
N ALA A 120 -0.41 -17.94 -7.52
CA ALA A 120 0.81 -17.25 -7.10
C ALA A 120 0.97 -15.90 -7.80
N LEU A 121 1.75 -15.02 -7.18
CA LEU A 121 2.27 -13.81 -7.82
C LEU A 121 3.07 -14.19 -9.06
N ILE A 122 3.03 -13.33 -10.07
CA ILE A 122 3.98 -13.38 -11.16
C ILE A 122 5.24 -12.68 -10.65
N THR A 123 6.38 -13.33 -10.79
CA THR A 123 7.68 -12.81 -10.36
C THR A 123 8.52 -12.41 -11.57
N ASN A 124 9.75 -11.96 -11.33
CA ASN A 124 10.67 -11.60 -12.41
C ASN A 124 11.10 -12.79 -13.27
N THR A 125 10.97 -14.03 -12.79
CA THR A 125 11.30 -15.23 -13.58
C THR A 125 10.24 -15.53 -14.63
N GLU A 126 8.97 -15.16 -14.37
CA GLU A 126 7.88 -15.30 -15.33
C GLU A 126 7.63 -14.03 -16.17
N ARG A 127 8.50 -13.01 -16.06
CA ARG A 127 8.47 -11.80 -16.88
C ARG A 127 9.73 -11.68 -17.72
N SER A 128 9.59 -11.23 -18.95
CA SER A 128 10.75 -10.80 -19.75
C SER A 128 11.23 -9.41 -19.31
N SER A 129 12.38 -8.95 -19.81
CA SER A 129 12.89 -7.61 -19.52
C SER A 129 11.88 -6.52 -19.87
N LYS A 130 11.24 -6.61 -21.05
CA LYS A 130 10.17 -5.68 -21.44
C LYS A 130 8.91 -5.80 -20.57
N GLY A 131 8.63 -6.99 -20.03
CA GLY A 131 7.57 -7.19 -19.03
C GLY A 131 7.86 -6.44 -17.73
N ASN A 132 9.11 -6.50 -17.26
CA ASN A 132 9.54 -5.74 -16.08
C ASN A 132 9.56 -4.23 -16.34
N GLU A 133 9.96 -3.78 -17.52
CA GLU A 133 9.90 -2.37 -17.92
C GLU A 133 8.45 -1.85 -17.96
N LEU A 134 7.53 -2.61 -18.57
CA LEU A 134 6.11 -2.26 -18.63
C LEU A 134 5.47 -2.22 -17.24
N LEU A 135 5.81 -3.17 -16.37
CA LEU A 135 5.33 -3.19 -14.99
C LEU A 135 5.84 -1.96 -14.22
N LEU A 136 7.13 -1.63 -14.36
CA LEU A 136 7.72 -0.47 -13.72
C LEU A 136 7.06 0.82 -14.20
N GLU A 137 6.84 0.96 -15.52
CA GLU A 137 6.13 2.08 -16.11
C GLU A 137 4.71 2.19 -15.54
N ALA A 138 3.96 1.08 -15.49
CA ALA A 138 2.58 1.09 -14.99
C ALA A 138 2.51 1.51 -13.51
N LYS A 139 3.45 1.08 -12.67
CA LYS A 139 3.54 1.52 -11.26
C LYS A 139 3.90 2.99 -11.14
N ASP A 140 4.82 3.48 -11.97
CA ASP A 140 5.21 4.89 -11.97
C ASP A 140 4.07 5.80 -12.45
N VAL A 141 3.33 5.39 -13.50
CA VAL A 141 2.13 6.10 -13.96
C VAL A 141 1.03 6.07 -12.90
N PHE A 142 0.73 4.91 -12.29
CA PHE A 142 -0.24 4.83 -11.20
C PHE A 142 0.12 5.78 -10.06
N TYR A 143 1.39 5.80 -9.63
CA TYR A 143 1.85 6.73 -8.61
C TYR A 143 1.71 8.20 -9.05
N ALA A 144 2.08 8.53 -10.29
CA ALA A 144 1.97 9.88 -10.85
C ALA A 144 0.52 10.37 -10.90
N LEU A 145 -0.43 9.49 -11.21
CA LEU A 145 -1.85 9.82 -11.23
C LEU A 145 -2.39 10.17 -9.83
N LEU A 146 -1.88 9.51 -8.78
CA LEU A 146 -2.29 9.80 -7.41
C LEU A 146 -1.57 11.01 -6.80
N PHE A 147 -0.25 11.09 -7.00
CA PHE A 147 0.62 11.98 -6.20
C PHE A 147 1.50 12.90 -7.05
N GLY A 148 1.42 12.80 -8.37
CA GLY A 148 2.20 13.63 -9.28
C GLY A 148 1.69 15.08 -9.31
N ASP A 149 2.66 15.98 -9.41
CA ASP A 149 2.51 17.43 -9.40
C ASP A 149 3.50 18.10 -10.38
N LYS A 150 3.56 19.44 -10.31
CA LYS A 150 4.43 20.25 -11.18
C LYS A 150 5.92 19.93 -10.97
N ASP A 151 6.35 19.60 -9.76
CA ASP A 151 7.75 19.29 -9.44
C ASP A 151 8.18 17.96 -10.07
N THR A 152 7.22 17.07 -10.31
CA THR A 152 7.39 15.80 -11.02
C THR A 152 6.97 15.86 -12.48
N ASN A 153 6.81 17.05 -13.08
CA ASN A 153 6.35 17.25 -14.46
C ASN A 153 5.01 16.56 -14.78
N VAL A 154 4.12 16.45 -13.81
CA VAL A 154 2.76 15.96 -13.99
C VAL A 154 1.82 17.16 -13.99
N ARG A 155 1.04 17.32 -15.06
CA ARG A 155 0.22 18.51 -15.32
C ARG A 155 -1.21 18.10 -15.65
N PHE A 156 -2.06 18.17 -14.64
CA PHE A 156 -3.50 17.97 -14.74
C PHE A 156 -4.21 19.14 -14.07
N ASP A 157 -5.32 19.61 -14.65
CA ASP A 157 -6.21 20.57 -14.02
C ASP A 157 -7.27 19.81 -13.22
N ARG A 158 -6.93 19.46 -11.98
CA ARG A 158 -7.78 18.63 -11.12
C ARG A 158 -8.89 19.49 -10.54
N VAL A 159 -10.13 19.22 -10.94
CA VAL A 159 -11.34 19.99 -10.59
C VAL A 159 -12.21 19.30 -9.55
N GLU A 160 -12.05 17.99 -9.38
CA GLU A 160 -12.86 17.16 -8.47
C GLU A 160 -11.99 16.35 -7.51
N ARG A 161 -12.63 15.73 -6.51
CA ARG A 161 -11.97 14.80 -5.58
C ARG A 161 -12.73 13.49 -5.52
N GLU A 162 -12.00 12.40 -5.64
CA GLU A 162 -12.52 11.04 -5.58
C GLU A 162 -11.75 10.19 -4.56
N LEU A 163 -12.40 9.12 -4.08
CA LEU A 163 -11.83 8.12 -3.19
C LEU A 163 -11.63 6.80 -3.94
N LEU A 164 -10.37 6.42 -4.11
CA LEU A 164 -9.98 5.11 -4.60
C LEU A 164 -9.97 4.10 -3.46
N THR A 165 -10.59 2.94 -3.67
CA THR A 165 -10.51 1.76 -2.81
C THR A 165 -9.99 0.56 -3.61
N LEU A 166 -8.88 -0.02 -3.17
CA LEU A 166 -8.28 -1.25 -3.71
C LEU A 166 -8.21 -2.30 -2.61
N ILE A 167 -8.61 -3.53 -2.89
CA ILE A 167 -8.49 -4.65 -1.95
C ILE A 167 -7.55 -5.69 -2.53
N VAL A 168 -6.55 -6.09 -1.76
CA VAL A 168 -5.61 -7.15 -2.13
C VAL A 168 -5.44 -8.18 -1.02
N PRO A 169 -5.12 -9.44 -1.35
CA PRO A 169 -4.69 -10.41 -0.36
C PRO A 169 -3.45 -9.91 0.40
N GLU A 170 -3.44 -10.10 1.73
CA GLU A 170 -2.39 -9.62 2.64
C GLU A 170 -1.01 -10.10 2.20
N HIS A 171 -0.91 -11.36 1.78
CA HIS A 171 0.35 -11.95 1.34
C HIS A 171 0.90 -11.35 0.02
N LYS A 172 0.07 -10.63 -0.74
CA LYS A 172 0.43 -9.95 -2.00
C LYS A 172 0.58 -8.44 -1.86
N PHE A 173 0.24 -7.88 -0.70
CA PHE A 173 0.23 -6.44 -0.44
C PHE A 173 1.57 -5.75 -0.77
N HIS A 174 2.70 -6.42 -0.56
CA HIS A 174 4.03 -5.86 -0.86
C HIS A 174 4.21 -5.42 -2.33
N VAL A 175 3.40 -5.93 -3.26
CA VAL A 175 3.41 -5.52 -4.68
C VAL A 175 3.00 -4.06 -4.86
N ILE A 176 2.15 -3.55 -3.97
CA ILE A 176 1.56 -2.21 -4.01
C ILE A 176 2.02 -1.32 -2.84
N ASP A 177 3.16 -1.68 -2.23
CA ASP A 177 3.81 -0.91 -1.15
C ASP A 177 4.20 0.53 -1.56
N PHE A 178 4.17 0.82 -2.85
CA PHE A 178 4.45 2.13 -3.42
C PHE A 178 3.33 3.15 -3.21
N MET A 179 2.14 2.72 -2.78
CA MET A 179 1.02 3.61 -2.43
C MET A 179 1.18 4.10 -0.97
N VAL A 180 2.12 5.03 -0.74
CA VAL A 180 2.61 5.42 0.59
C VAL A 180 1.55 6.17 1.44
N ALA A 181 0.57 6.84 0.84
CA ALA A 181 -0.40 7.71 1.51
C ALA A 181 -1.78 7.06 1.69
N VAL A 182 -1.81 5.76 1.98
CA VAL A 182 -3.04 4.97 1.97
C VAL A 182 -3.43 4.55 3.38
N THR A 183 -4.70 4.75 3.73
CA THR A 183 -5.28 4.15 4.94
C THR A 183 -5.39 2.64 4.73
N GLN A 184 -4.70 1.88 5.59
CA GLN A 184 -4.71 0.41 5.57
C GLN A 184 -5.70 -0.11 6.60
N ILE A 185 -6.68 -0.88 6.16
CA ILE A 185 -7.64 -1.55 7.03
C ILE A 185 -7.56 -3.05 6.76
N GLY A 186 -7.31 -3.83 7.81
CA GLY A 186 -7.42 -5.29 7.74
C GLY A 186 -8.88 -5.69 7.53
N GLY A 187 -9.15 -6.55 6.54
CA GLY A 187 -10.49 -7.07 6.26
C GLY A 187 -10.46 -8.57 5.98
N GLU A 188 -11.53 -9.27 6.34
CA GLU A 188 -11.74 -10.65 5.91
C GLU A 188 -12.72 -10.64 4.74
N GLY A 189 -12.29 -11.21 3.61
CA GLY A 189 -13.10 -11.34 2.40
C GLY A 189 -13.70 -12.73 2.30
N THR A 190 -14.91 -12.84 1.76
CA THR A 190 -15.46 -14.12 1.31
C THR A 190 -15.93 -13.94 -0.12
N TRP A 191 -15.10 -14.34 -1.08
CA TRP A 191 -15.44 -14.35 -2.50
C TRP A 191 -15.61 -15.80 -2.96
N LYS A 192 -16.72 -16.07 -3.64
CA LYS A 192 -16.96 -17.36 -4.28
C LYS A 192 -16.76 -17.20 -5.78
N ASP A 193 -15.67 -17.76 -6.30
CA ASP A 193 -15.48 -17.91 -7.74
C ASP A 193 -16.33 -19.09 -8.24
N PRO A 194 -17.26 -18.90 -9.19
CA PRO A 194 -18.04 -20.01 -9.76
C PRO A 194 -17.20 -21.16 -10.32
N ASN A 195 -15.96 -20.89 -10.73
CA ASN A 195 -15.05 -21.89 -11.30
C ASN A 195 -14.13 -22.55 -10.25
N ASN A 196 -14.28 -22.18 -8.98
CA ASN A 196 -13.50 -22.68 -7.83
C ASN A 196 -11.97 -22.49 -7.94
N VAL A 197 -11.49 -21.57 -8.79
CA VAL A 197 -10.04 -21.31 -8.98
C VAL A 197 -9.54 -20.32 -7.93
N SER A 198 -10.34 -19.27 -7.67
CA SER A 198 -10.08 -18.27 -6.62
C SER A 198 -11.06 -18.44 -5.44
N HIS A 199 -10.75 -19.49 -4.68
CA HIS A 199 -11.21 -19.97 -3.37
C HIS A 199 -11.15 -19.11 -2.11
N ASP A 200 -11.72 -17.90 -1.99
CA ASP A 200 -11.51 -17.13 -0.75
C ASP A 200 -12.46 -17.56 0.39
N ASP A 201 -12.06 -18.56 1.18
CA ASP A 201 -12.64 -18.86 2.49
C ASP A 201 -11.87 -18.11 3.59
N ARG A 202 -12.34 -16.91 3.93
CA ARG A 202 -11.72 -16.00 4.91
C ARG A 202 -10.30 -15.58 4.55
N GLU A 203 -10.04 -15.29 3.28
CA GLU A 203 -8.76 -14.72 2.86
C GLU A 203 -8.54 -13.39 3.58
N LYS A 204 -7.36 -13.24 4.18
CA LYS A 204 -6.94 -12.00 4.83
C LYS A 204 -6.62 -10.98 3.76
N ASN A 205 -7.34 -9.88 3.78
CA ASN A 205 -7.20 -8.81 2.81
C ASN A 205 -6.72 -7.52 3.47
N ILE A 206 -6.02 -6.71 2.69
CA ILE A 206 -5.69 -5.33 3.01
C ILE A 206 -6.54 -4.43 2.11
N ILE A 207 -7.35 -3.59 2.75
CA ILE A 207 -8.12 -2.54 2.09
C ILE A 207 -7.26 -1.28 2.08
N LEU A 208 -7.09 -0.73 0.88
CA LEU A 208 -6.30 0.45 0.60
C LEU A 208 -7.21 1.57 0.13
N GLN A 209 -7.25 2.68 0.87
CA GLN A 209 -8.00 3.87 0.51
C GLN A 209 -7.11 5.10 0.34
N THR A 210 -7.25 5.79 -0.79
CA THR A 210 -6.57 7.07 -1.06
C THR A 210 -7.50 8.00 -1.81
N GLU A 211 -7.51 9.27 -1.40
CA GLU A 211 -8.15 10.31 -2.19
C GLU A 211 -7.21 10.76 -3.31
N TYR A 212 -7.78 11.17 -4.43
CA TYR A 212 -7.06 11.80 -5.55
C TYR A 212 -7.94 12.86 -6.19
N GLY A 213 -7.32 13.78 -6.93
CA GLY A 213 -8.06 14.77 -7.71
C GLY A 213 -8.34 14.28 -9.12
N GLU A 214 -9.55 14.50 -9.63
CA GLU A 214 -9.97 14.11 -10.98
C GLU A 214 -10.03 15.34 -11.91
N VAL A 215 -9.86 15.13 -13.22
CA VAL A 215 -10.05 16.14 -14.28
C VAL A 215 -11.47 16.05 -14.85
N GLU A 216 -11.96 17.13 -15.47
CA GLU A 216 -13.32 17.17 -16.04
C GLU A 216 -13.61 16.04 -17.06
N SER A 217 -12.56 15.50 -17.69
CA SER A 217 -12.66 14.40 -18.65
C SER A 217 -12.69 12.98 -18.04
N GLU A 218 -12.66 12.85 -16.71
CA GLU A 218 -12.57 11.57 -15.96
C GLU A 218 -11.35 10.70 -16.34
N LEU A 219 -10.33 11.32 -16.93
CA LEU A 219 -9.21 10.61 -17.53
C LEU A 219 -8.27 9.99 -16.49
N ILE A 220 -8.19 10.55 -15.28
CA ILE A 220 -7.31 10.04 -14.22
C ILE A 220 -7.85 8.70 -13.71
N SER A 221 -9.16 8.61 -13.44
CA SER A 221 -9.91 7.40 -13.11
C SER A 221 -9.71 6.31 -14.16
N GLU A 222 -9.85 6.66 -15.45
CA GLU A 222 -9.59 5.72 -16.54
C GLU A 222 -8.12 5.23 -16.57
N GLY A 223 -7.18 6.14 -16.30
CA GLY A 223 -5.76 5.87 -16.18
C GLY A 223 -5.40 4.93 -15.03
N LEU A 224 -5.98 5.15 -13.85
CA LEU A 224 -5.80 4.32 -12.66
C LEU A 224 -6.35 2.90 -12.89
N LEU A 225 -7.52 2.79 -13.54
CA LEU A 225 -8.08 1.50 -13.93
C LEU A 225 -7.21 0.77 -14.97
N ALA A 226 -6.67 1.48 -15.96
CA ALA A 226 -5.81 0.89 -16.98
C ALA A 226 -4.49 0.39 -16.38
N THR A 227 -3.86 1.18 -15.51
CA THR A 227 -2.60 0.83 -14.82
C THR A 227 -2.78 -0.34 -13.86
N VAL A 228 -3.84 -0.36 -13.04
CA VAL A 228 -4.07 -1.49 -12.10
C VAL A 228 -4.33 -2.80 -12.84
N LYS A 229 -4.99 -2.76 -14.01
CA LYS A 229 -5.16 -3.95 -14.87
C LYS A 229 -3.81 -4.50 -15.36
N ILE A 230 -2.90 -3.63 -15.79
CA ILE A 230 -1.55 -4.02 -16.20
C ILE A 230 -0.77 -4.62 -15.02
N ILE A 231 -0.79 -3.96 -13.86
CA ILE A 231 -0.12 -4.46 -12.65
C ILE A 231 -0.70 -5.82 -12.22
N ASN A 232 -2.02 -6.00 -12.32
CA ASN A 232 -2.66 -7.29 -12.02
C ASN A 232 -2.25 -8.39 -13.01
N ASN A 233 -2.08 -8.06 -14.29
CA ASN A 233 -1.69 -9.03 -15.30
C ASN A 233 -0.20 -9.35 -15.33
N LEU A 234 0.63 -8.48 -14.75
CA LEU A 234 2.08 -8.62 -14.72
C LEU A 234 2.63 -9.03 -13.36
N GLU A 235 1.93 -8.84 -12.23
CA GLU A 235 2.48 -9.11 -10.90
C GLU A 235 1.47 -9.69 -9.90
N ILE A 236 0.37 -8.99 -9.59
CA ILE A 236 -0.57 -9.41 -8.51
C ILE A 236 -1.25 -10.75 -8.87
N ASN A 237 -1.61 -10.92 -10.14
CA ASN A 237 -2.18 -12.15 -10.70
C ASN A 237 -3.52 -12.59 -10.09
N GLU A 238 -4.37 -11.66 -9.65
CA GLU A 238 -5.74 -11.99 -9.25
C GLU A 238 -6.65 -12.22 -10.46
N GLN A 239 -7.57 -13.17 -10.30
CA GLN A 239 -8.68 -13.38 -11.23
C GLN A 239 -9.74 -12.28 -11.05
N VAL A 240 -10.04 -11.92 -9.81
CA VAL A 240 -10.94 -10.81 -9.45
C VAL A 240 -10.19 -9.89 -8.51
N LEU A 241 -9.85 -8.69 -8.99
CA LEU A 241 -9.22 -7.65 -8.19
C LEU A 241 -10.24 -6.54 -7.91
N TYR A 242 -10.59 -6.32 -6.64
CA TYR A 242 -11.52 -5.28 -6.28
C TYR A 242 -10.86 -3.91 -6.39
N PHE A 243 -11.40 -3.07 -7.26
CA PHE A 243 -10.96 -1.71 -7.49
C PHE A 243 -12.18 -0.84 -7.71
N ARG A 244 -12.36 0.18 -6.86
CA ARG A 244 -13.52 1.06 -6.88
C ARG A 244 -13.06 2.51 -6.72
N MET A 245 -13.68 3.40 -7.45
CA MET A 245 -13.53 4.85 -7.33
C MET A 245 -14.92 5.45 -7.12
N ILE A 246 -15.03 6.44 -6.23
CA ILE A 246 -16.28 7.12 -5.90
C ILE A 246 -16.02 8.61 -5.65
N ASP A 247 -16.97 9.44 -6.03
CA ASP A 247 -16.93 10.88 -5.76
C ASP A 247 -16.95 11.17 -4.26
N VAL A 248 -16.16 12.16 -3.85
CA VAL A 248 -16.16 12.66 -2.48
C VAL A 248 -17.01 13.93 -2.43
N GLU A 249 -18.29 13.78 -2.15
CA GLU A 249 -19.24 14.91 -2.09
C GLU A 249 -18.91 15.90 -0.96
N GLN A 250 -18.49 15.39 0.21
CA GLN A 250 -18.07 16.18 1.35
C GLN A 250 -16.96 15.45 2.12
N SER A 251 -15.84 16.14 2.32
CA SER A 251 -14.76 15.70 3.22
C SER A 251 -14.34 16.86 4.11
N SER A 252 -14.01 16.56 5.35
CA SER A 252 -13.54 17.55 6.32
C SER A 252 -12.32 16.98 7.04
N LEU A 253 -11.20 17.67 6.93
CA LEU A 253 -10.01 17.39 7.73
C LEU A 253 -9.98 18.44 8.85
N VAL A 254 -10.27 18.02 10.07
CA VAL A 254 -10.25 18.89 11.25
C VAL A 254 -8.92 18.68 11.96
N ALA A 255 -8.16 19.76 12.13
CA ALA A 255 -6.87 19.78 12.83
C ALA A 255 -7.06 19.89 14.35
#